data_AF-A0A537Y4G0-F1
#
_entry.id   AF-A0A537Y4G0-F1
#
_cell.length_a   1.000
_cell.length_b   1.000
_cell.length_c   1.000
_cell.angle_alpha   90.00
_cell.angle_beta   90.00
_cell.angle_gamma   90.00
#
_symmetry.space_group_name_H-M   'P 1'
#
loop_
_entity.id
_entity.type
_entity.pdbx_description
1 polymer ?
#
loop_
_entity_poly.entity_id
_entity_poly.type
_entity_poly.pdbx_seq_one_letter_code
_entity_poly.pdbx_strand_id
1 'polypeptide(L)'
;MSSAPNTAPNTDPITLTLTGTNFEASGGATLTKTGQTAIAGTNWTRNTTSSLSIDFDITDAAPGAWVINIVNGDGGPASCSNCFTITAQAPGTSSATPPGSPQGTTNKNISILGANFFPGATVSFSGTGITVNATPTFVDTSHLTANITIAQAATTGARDFTVTNTDNQASTCTGCFTVTSPVGVTFTNPTTLTGTITATFSRDVTGVTGGSTGNFIFNVTGSGTVLAATLTCLDAVDASTSCAGSTVRKAILTPTARLVPGEHYTATVNPASASTSITDSNGAPISQTSGAFRASLVEQESSLAASYTWRAIPTTRAWGGSYTTERIAGARATYTFTGTSLRWYTVRGPDQGTATVTIDGLSYGTVNNYRATPLFGGFVSFTGLGAGTHTMVITVRGAKGSRAGTGTFVSIDAMQPGTAALQKTPPVRYQWRFAPFAGASGDGRHVPLDDRPRIPTHHRSDRHHPHDQDRQRGNKKRGFARDLRNRRPVRRRLGISRAQRARAILRAWTSISRPPTSRSARSSAHGCPRTSHPT
;
A
#
# COMPACT_ATOMS: atom_id res chain seq x y z
N MET A 1 18.72 19.25 68.93
CA MET A 1 19.16 20.11 67.82
C MET A 1 17.91 20.57 67.06
N SER A 2 17.89 21.81 66.57
CA SER A 2 16.86 22.38 65.66
C SER A 2 17.55 23.14 64.53
N SER A 3 16.86 23.41 63.41
CA SER A 3 17.38 24.27 62.34
C SER A 3 16.47 25.46 62.06
N ALA A 4 17.07 26.58 61.64
CA ALA A 4 16.39 27.77 61.14
C ALA A 4 17.03 28.19 59.81
N PRO A 5 16.26 28.31 58.72
CA PRO A 5 14.86 27.91 58.60
C PRO A 5 14.68 26.39 58.76
N ASN A 6 13.48 25.97 59.13
CA ASN A 6 13.10 24.55 59.23
C ASN A 6 12.44 24.03 57.93
N THR A 7 12.19 24.90 56.95
CA THR A 7 11.68 24.55 55.63
C THR A 7 12.25 25.45 54.53
N ALA A 8 12.46 24.93 53.32
CA ALA A 8 12.87 25.75 52.17
C ALA A 8 12.51 25.14 50.81
N PRO A 9 12.20 25.95 49.78
CA PRO A 9 12.01 25.48 48.41
C PRO A 9 13.32 24.94 47.82
N ASN A 10 13.25 23.88 47.03
CA ASN A 10 14.38 23.25 46.34
C ASN A 10 14.87 24.02 45.10
N THR A 11 14.79 25.34 45.11
CA THR A 11 15.11 26.17 43.95
C THR A 11 16.55 26.68 43.96
N ASP A 12 17.14 26.86 45.14
CA ASP A 12 18.44 27.52 45.33
C ASP A 12 19.16 26.97 46.57
N PRO A 13 20.49 27.16 46.69
CA PRO A 13 21.23 26.87 47.91
C PRO A 13 20.71 27.63 49.14
N ILE A 14 20.91 27.05 50.32
CA ILE A 14 20.43 27.60 51.59
C ILE A 14 21.45 27.50 52.71
N THR A 15 21.50 28.53 53.55
CA THR A 15 22.19 28.49 54.85
C THR A 15 21.23 28.04 55.94
N LEU A 16 21.56 26.96 56.65
CA LEU A 16 20.86 26.52 57.86
C LEU A 16 21.64 26.95 59.11
N THR A 17 20.97 27.64 60.03
CA THR A 17 21.46 27.87 61.39
C THR A 17 20.93 26.78 62.32
N LEU A 18 21.81 25.91 62.78
CA LEU A 18 21.52 24.84 63.72
C LEU A 18 21.67 25.34 65.16
N THR A 19 20.68 25.05 66.00
CA THR A 19 20.73 25.32 67.44
C THR A 19 20.88 24.01 68.21
N GLY A 20 21.83 23.96 69.14
CA GLY A 20 22.23 22.75 69.87
C GLY A 20 23.17 23.05 71.03
N THR A 21 24.03 22.11 71.36
CA THR A 21 25.04 22.23 72.41
C THR A 21 26.33 21.57 71.94
N ASN A 22 27.48 22.07 72.39
CA ASN A 22 28.81 21.50 72.12
C ASN A 22 29.13 21.40 70.62
N PHE A 23 28.76 22.40 69.83
CA PHE A 23 29.28 22.51 68.46
C PHE A 23 30.76 22.89 68.49
N GLU A 24 31.54 22.22 67.64
CA GLU A 24 32.99 22.45 67.50
C GLU A 24 33.32 23.37 66.33
N ALA A 25 34.52 23.96 66.37
CA ALA A 25 34.96 24.93 65.36
C ALA A 25 35.15 24.31 63.97
N SER A 26 35.29 22.98 63.90
CA SER A 26 35.38 22.20 62.67
C SER A 26 34.46 20.97 62.74
N GLY A 27 34.13 20.42 61.57
CA GLY A 27 33.31 19.22 61.44
C GLY A 27 32.83 19.02 60.01
N GLY A 28 31.92 18.07 59.84
CA GLY A 28 31.23 17.77 58.58
C GLY A 28 29.73 17.65 58.77
N ALA A 29 28.97 18.09 57.77
CA ALA A 29 27.52 18.05 57.79
C ALA A 29 26.99 17.41 56.50
N THR A 30 25.91 16.63 56.60
CA THR A 30 25.22 16.07 55.44
C THR A 30 23.71 16.06 55.66
N LEU A 31 22.94 16.34 54.61
CA LEU A 31 21.53 15.99 54.56
C LEU A 31 21.39 14.61 53.94
N THR A 32 20.65 13.72 54.60
CA THR A 32 20.35 12.39 54.06
C THR A 32 18.86 12.12 54.00
N LYS A 33 18.47 11.34 52.99
CA LYS A 33 17.10 10.85 52.79
C LYS A 33 17.17 9.49 52.10
N THR A 34 16.34 8.55 52.54
CA THR A 34 16.33 7.19 52.01
C THR A 34 16.10 7.20 50.50
N GLY A 35 17.00 6.54 49.74
CA GLY A 35 16.91 6.47 48.28
C GLY A 35 17.41 7.70 47.52
N GLN A 36 17.99 8.69 48.21
CA GLN A 36 18.59 9.88 47.61
C GLN A 36 20.09 9.95 47.89
N THR A 37 20.84 10.60 47.01
CA THR A 37 22.24 10.93 47.24
C THR A 37 22.34 11.92 48.40
N ALA A 38 23.30 11.72 49.31
CA ALA A 38 23.52 12.64 50.42
C ALA A 38 24.00 14.02 49.91
N ILE A 39 23.43 15.09 50.44
CA ILE A 39 23.84 16.46 50.11
C ILE A 39 24.89 16.89 51.14
N ALA A 40 26.10 17.17 50.68
CA ALA A 40 27.17 17.63 51.54
C ALA A 40 26.95 19.09 51.95
N GLY A 41 27.11 19.39 53.22
CA GLY A 41 27.14 20.75 53.73
C GLY A 41 28.50 21.41 53.48
N THR A 42 28.48 22.72 53.26
CA THR A 42 29.66 23.57 53.04
C THR A 42 29.63 24.76 53.99
N ASN A 43 30.70 25.56 54.02
CA ASN A 43 30.78 26.79 54.84
C ASN A 43 30.46 26.58 56.33
N TRP A 44 31.07 25.55 56.94
CA TRP A 44 30.96 25.26 58.37
C TRP A 44 31.41 26.46 59.20
N THR A 45 30.45 27.16 59.81
CA THR A 45 30.71 28.39 60.57
C THR A 45 30.08 28.28 61.94
N ARG A 46 30.91 27.99 62.94
CA ARG A 46 30.47 27.99 64.33
C ARG A 46 30.25 29.42 64.81
N ASN A 47 29.00 29.77 65.10
CA ASN A 47 28.65 31.08 65.66
C ASN A 47 28.91 31.12 67.17
N THR A 48 28.50 30.06 67.89
CA THR A 48 28.74 29.86 69.33
C THR A 48 28.88 28.36 69.63
N THR A 49 29.13 27.97 70.89
CA THR A 49 29.04 26.56 71.33
C THR A 49 27.66 25.94 71.10
N SER A 50 26.63 26.75 70.91
CA SER A 50 25.22 26.34 70.78
C SER A 50 24.58 26.71 69.44
N SER A 51 25.33 27.32 68.52
CA SER A 51 24.84 27.75 67.20
C SER A 51 25.88 27.51 66.10
N LEU A 52 25.47 26.89 65.00
CA LEU A 52 26.30 26.53 63.85
C LEU A 52 25.58 26.88 62.54
N SER A 53 26.23 27.60 61.64
CA SER A 53 25.71 27.88 60.29
C SER A 53 26.41 27.00 59.25
N ILE A 54 25.63 26.37 58.36
CA ILE A 54 26.11 25.50 57.28
C ILE A 54 25.30 25.78 56.01
N ASP A 55 25.96 25.82 54.86
CA ASP A 55 25.32 25.96 53.56
C ASP A 55 25.07 24.60 52.90
N PHE A 56 23.87 24.40 52.36
CA PHE A 56 23.49 23.22 51.59
C PHE A 56 22.97 23.65 50.23
N ASP A 57 23.51 23.09 49.15
CA ASP A 57 22.90 23.19 47.83
C ASP A 57 21.73 22.21 47.75
N ILE A 58 20.52 22.74 47.90
CA ILE A 58 19.27 21.95 47.86
C ILE A 58 18.57 22.07 46.51
N THR A 59 19.23 22.61 45.49
CA THR A 59 18.68 22.75 44.14
C THR A 59 18.30 21.37 43.59
N ASP A 60 17.07 21.24 43.10
CA ASP A 60 16.49 19.97 42.59
C ASP A 60 16.47 18.81 43.61
N ALA A 61 16.76 19.07 44.88
CA ALA A 61 16.72 18.06 45.92
C ALA A 61 15.28 17.56 46.14
N ALA A 62 15.14 16.26 46.39
CA ALA A 62 13.83 15.63 46.54
C ALA A 62 13.04 16.22 47.73
N PRO A 63 11.87 16.84 47.50
CA PRO A 63 11.04 17.44 48.55
C PRO A 63 10.57 16.45 49.62
N GLY A 64 10.45 16.90 50.87
CA GLY A 64 10.09 16.15 52.08
C GLY A 64 11.10 16.35 53.22
N ALA A 65 10.95 15.60 54.31
CA ALA A 65 11.87 15.67 55.44
C ALA A 65 13.25 15.09 55.08
N TRP A 66 14.31 15.82 55.46
CA TRP A 66 15.70 15.37 55.35
C TRP A 66 16.32 15.29 56.74
N VAL A 67 17.13 14.24 56.95
CA VAL A 67 17.88 14.08 58.20
C VAL A 67 19.14 14.92 58.10
N ILE A 68 19.32 15.86 59.04
CA ILE A 68 20.57 16.59 59.21
C ILE A 68 21.50 15.71 60.03
N ASN A 69 22.68 15.36 59.51
CA ASN A 69 23.72 14.64 60.22
C ASN A 69 24.94 15.53 60.37
N ILE A 70 25.48 15.58 61.59
CA ILE A 70 26.63 16.37 61.99
C ILE A 70 27.67 15.43 62.59
N VAL A 71 28.93 15.64 62.22
CA VAL A 71 30.10 15.04 62.87
C VAL A 71 31.03 16.18 63.21
N ASN A 72 31.20 16.47 64.50
CA ASN A 72 32.16 17.46 64.96
C ASN A 72 33.60 17.03 64.63
N GLY A 73 34.55 17.97 64.66
CA GLY A 73 35.96 17.70 64.39
C GLY A 73 36.63 16.75 65.38
N ASP A 74 36.05 16.57 66.56
CA ASP A 74 36.43 15.57 67.56
C ASP A 74 35.85 14.17 67.28
N GLY A 75 35.01 14.04 66.23
CA GLY A 75 34.33 12.81 65.85
C GLY A 75 32.95 12.61 66.49
N GLY A 76 32.48 13.55 67.33
CA GLY A 76 31.19 13.46 68.01
C GLY A 76 30.00 13.55 67.03
N PRO A 77 29.12 12.52 66.96
CA PRO A 77 27.99 12.52 66.04
C PRO A 77 26.74 13.17 66.64
N ALA A 78 25.96 13.85 65.81
CA ALA A 78 24.61 14.30 66.13
C ALA A 78 23.70 14.22 64.89
N SER A 79 22.43 13.93 65.08
CA SER A 79 21.46 13.89 63.98
C SER A 79 20.11 14.50 64.35
N CYS A 80 19.38 14.96 63.34
CA CYS A 80 18.01 15.43 63.49
C CYS A 80 17.15 15.10 62.27
N SER A 81 16.14 14.25 62.46
CA SER A 81 15.29 13.71 61.38
C SER A 81 14.06 14.55 61.02
N ASN A 82 13.70 15.55 61.83
CA ASN A 82 12.54 16.43 61.60
C ASN A 82 12.90 17.92 61.71
N CYS A 83 14.19 18.25 61.59
CA CYS A 83 14.63 19.64 61.70
C CYS A 83 14.39 20.42 60.41
N PHE A 84 14.50 19.76 59.26
CA PHE A 84 14.49 20.43 57.97
C PHE A 84 13.63 19.68 56.95
N THR A 85 12.72 20.41 56.31
CA THR A 85 11.87 19.90 55.22
C THR A 85 12.12 20.70 53.95
N ILE A 86 12.52 20.02 52.89
CA ILE A 86 12.62 20.65 51.57
C ILE A 86 11.22 20.66 50.96
N THR A 87 10.74 21.84 50.56
CA THR A 87 9.51 22.00 49.79
C THR A 87 9.85 22.15 48.31
N ALA A 88 8.87 22.01 47.44
CA ALA A 88 9.04 22.24 46.02
C ALA A 88 7.86 23.04 45.47
N GLN A 89 8.07 23.75 44.36
CA GLN A 89 6.95 24.36 43.64
C GLN A 89 6.15 23.28 42.92
N ALA A 90 4.82 23.40 42.93
CA ALA A 90 3.96 22.50 42.16
C ALA A 90 4.36 22.52 40.67
N PRO A 91 4.26 21.38 39.98
CA PRO A 91 4.50 21.34 38.54
C PRO A 91 3.50 22.27 37.84
N GLY A 92 3.92 22.92 36.75
CA GLY A 92 3.04 23.61 35.82
C GLY A 92 2.95 22.82 34.53
N THR A 93 1.76 22.53 34.01
CA THR A 93 1.60 21.82 32.74
C THR A 93 0.99 22.74 31.69
N SER A 94 1.55 22.75 30.47
CA SER A 94 1.16 23.71 29.43
C SER A 94 0.66 23.08 28.13
N SER A 95 1.34 22.07 27.60
CA SER A 95 0.93 21.40 26.35
C SER A 95 1.64 20.07 26.12
N ALA A 96 1.22 19.34 25.09
CA ALA A 96 1.90 18.17 24.56
C ALA A 96 2.28 18.38 23.09
N THR A 97 3.43 17.85 22.67
CA THR A 97 3.88 17.89 21.27
C THR A 97 4.28 16.48 20.80
N PRO A 98 3.64 15.93 19.75
CA PRO A 98 2.45 16.46 19.07
C PRO A 98 1.21 16.56 19.99
N PRO A 99 0.26 17.47 19.72
CA PRO A 99 -0.91 17.71 20.57
C PRO A 99 -2.00 16.63 20.47
N GLY A 100 -1.71 15.52 19.79
CA GLY A 100 -2.65 14.42 19.63
C GLY A 100 -2.09 13.28 18.80
N SER A 101 -2.79 12.15 18.79
CA SER A 101 -2.45 10.99 17.96
C SER A 101 -3.68 10.12 17.71
N PRO A 102 -3.71 9.32 16.63
CA PRO A 102 -4.83 8.46 16.32
C PRO A 102 -4.91 7.22 17.23
N GLN A 103 -6.12 6.64 17.34
CA GLN A 103 -6.32 5.31 17.91
C GLN A 103 -5.38 4.28 17.26
N GLY A 104 -4.91 3.30 18.03
CA GLY A 104 -4.01 2.25 17.55
C GLY A 104 -2.53 2.64 17.50
N THR A 105 -2.17 3.87 17.87
CA THR A 105 -0.77 4.31 17.99
C THR A 105 -0.03 3.46 19.03
N THR A 106 1.18 2.98 18.71
CA THR A 106 2.00 2.18 19.64
C THR A 106 3.39 2.79 19.82
N ASN A 107 3.91 2.75 21.05
CA ASN A 107 5.29 3.14 21.39
C ASN A 107 5.71 4.54 20.90
N LYS A 108 4.80 5.51 20.91
CA LYS A 108 5.07 6.87 20.41
C LYS A 108 5.62 7.74 21.54
N ASN A 109 6.77 8.36 21.31
CA ASN A 109 7.25 9.44 22.18
C ASN A 109 6.50 10.73 21.88
N ILE A 110 6.03 11.38 22.94
CA ILE A 110 5.49 12.74 22.94
C ILE A 110 6.24 13.57 23.98
N SER A 111 6.44 14.85 23.70
CA SER A 111 6.99 15.81 24.66
C SER A 111 5.85 16.44 25.46
N ILE A 112 6.00 16.47 26.77
CA ILE A 112 5.13 17.18 27.70
C ILE A 112 5.86 18.46 28.14
N LEU A 113 5.23 19.60 27.90
CA LEU A 113 5.79 20.92 28.16
C LEU A 113 5.17 21.52 29.43
N GLY A 114 5.96 22.28 30.19
CA GLY A 114 5.54 22.84 31.46
C GLY A 114 6.64 23.58 32.22
N ALA A 115 6.58 23.50 33.55
CA ALA A 115 7.54 24.08 34.48
C ALA A 115 7.60 23.24 35.77
N ASN A 116 8.70 23.38 36.51
CA ASN A 116 8.95 22.73 37.79
C ASN A 116 8.76 21.21 37.76
N PHE A 117 9.15 20.56 36.67
CA PHE A 117 9.23 19.10 36.62
C PHE A 117 10.48 18.63 37.33
N PHE A 118 10.40 17.47 38.00
CA PHE A 118 11.55 16.83 38.63
C PHE A 118 11.87 15.47 38.01
N PRO A 119 13.12 14.99 38.14
CA PRO A 119 13.47 13.63 37.80
C PRO A 119 12.55 12.60 38.49
N GLY A 120 12.01 11.67 37.70
CA GLY A 120 11.06 10.66 38.18
C GLY A 120 9.59 11.09 38.20
N ALA A 121 9.27 12.30 37.70
CA ALA A 121 7.89 12.71 37.50
C ALA A 121 7.11 11.70 36.63
N THR A 122 5.85 11.48 36.99
CA THR A 122 4.94 10.58 36.28
C THR A 122 3.92 11.37 35.46
N VAL A 123 3.44 10.78 34.37
CA VAL A 123 2.39 11.35 33.52
C VAL A 123 1.23 10.37 33.49
N SER A 124 0.00 10.86 33.61
CA SER A 124 -1.23 10.10 33.43
C SER A 124 -2.18 10.83 32.50
N PHE A 125 -3.09 10.10 31.84
CA PHE A 125 -4.10 10.66 30.94
C PHE A 125 -5.49 10.38 31.47
N SER A 126 -6.39 11.34 31.27
CA SER A 126 -7.82 11.17 31.54
C SER A 126 -8.46 10.10 30.64
N GLY A 127 -9.56 9.51 31.12
CA GLY A 127 -10.30 8.47 30.40
C GLY A 127 -9.53 7.15 30.31
N THR A 128 -9.97 6.28 29.40
CA THR A 128 -9.40 4.93 29.21
C THR A 128 -8.77 4.79 27.83
N GLY A 129 -7.74 3.95 27.71
CA GLY A 129 -7.17 3.55 26.43
C GLY A 129 -5.91 4.30 26.00
N ILE A 130 -5.36 5.19 26.84
CA ILE A 130 -3.98 5.67 26.71
C ILE A 130 -3.14 5.02 27.80
N THR A 131 -2.07 4.34 27.41
CA THR A 131 -1.09 3.74 28.32
C THR A 131 0.21 4.50 28.20
N VAL A 132 0.79 4.88 29.34
CA VAL A 132 2.18 5.37 29.42
C VAL A 132 3.07 4.15 29.64
N ASN A 133 3.90 3.81 28.65
CA ASN A 133 4.56 2.51 28.56
C ASN A 133 5.72 2.34 29.57
N ALA A 134 6.29 3.45 30.04
CA ALA A 134 7.36 3.49 31.05
C ALA A 134 7.35 4.86 31.76
N THR A 135 8.07 4.99 32.87
CA THR A 135 8.27 6.30 33.53
C THR A 135 8.78 7.32 32.52
N PRO A 136 8.15 8.51 32.41
CA PRO A 136 8.61 9.57 31.51
C PRO A 136 10.07 9.92 31.71
N THR A 137 10.80 10.13 30.62
CA THR A 137 12.19 10.58 30.66
C THR A 137 12.20 12.07 31.00
N PHE A 138 12.86 12.42 32.10
CA PHE A 138 13.13 13.82 32.44
C PHE A 138 14.18 14.40 31.48
N VAL A 139 13.87 15.54 30.86
CA VAL A 139 14.80 16.25 29.97
C VAL A 139 15.36 17.47 30.69
N ASP A 140 14.46 18.33 31.18
CA ASP A 140 14.75 19.47 32.04
C ASP A 140 13.49 19.86 32.83
N THR A 141 13.57 20.92 33.65
CA THR A 141 12.49 21.37 34.54
C THR A 141 11.22 21.82 33.79
N SER A 142 11.26 21.96 32.47
CA SER A 142 10.14 22.35 31.61
C SER A 142 9.74 21.30 30.58
N HIS A 143 10.46 20.16 30.49
CA HIS A 143 10.26 19.15 29.47
C HIS A 143 10.34 17.71 30.02
N LEU A 144 9.30 16.92 29.76
CA LEU A 144 9.33 15.45 29.89
C LEU A 144 9.11 14.80 28.52
N THR A 145 9.68 13.61 28.32
CA THR A 145 9.32 12.74 27.19
C THR A 145 8.52 11.55 27.71
N ALA A 146 7.25 11.44 27.30
CA ALA A 146 6.39 10.30 27.63
C ALA A 146 6.27 9.35 26.43
N ASN A 147 6.54 8.06 26.63
CA ASN A 147 6.28 7.03 25.62
C ASN A 147 4.89 6.45 25.83
N ILE A 148 4.00 6.60 24.84
CA ILE A 148 2.58 6.23 24.96
C ILE A 148 2.12 5.21 23.91
N THR A 149 1.07 4.48 24.27
CA THR A 149 0.28 3.60 23.40
C THR A 149 -1.19 3.97 23.52
N ILE A 150 -1.89 4.10 22.40
CA ILE A 150 -3.33 4.40 22.33
C ILE A 150 -4.07 3.17 21.79
N ALA A 151 -4.95 2.59 22.58
CA ALA A 151 -5.77 1.45 22.19
C ALA A 151 -6.67 1.78 20.99
N GLN A 152 -6.96 0.77 20.15
CA GLN A 152 -7.88 0.95 19.03
C GLN A 152 -9.30 1.36 19.46
N ALA A 153 -9.73 0.95 20.66
CA ALA A 153 -11.04 1.28 21.23
C ALA A 153 -11.03 2.52 22.14
N ALA A 154 -9.90 3.23 22.28
CA ALA A 154 -9.84 4.46 23.06
C ALA A 154 -10.87 5.45 22.50
N THR A 155 -11.73 6.05 23.33
CA THR A 155 -12.70 7.02 22.80
C THR A 155 -11.96 8.17 22.10
N THR A 156 -12.54 8.75 21.07
CA THR A 156 -11.95 9.93 20.43
C THR A 156 -12.26 11.19 21.24
N GLY A 157 -11.52 12.27 20.98
CA GLY A 157 -11.71 13.58 21.61
C GLY A 157 -10.55 14.03 22.48
N ALA A 158 -10.71 15.21 23.06
CA ALA A 158 -9.72 15.84 23.92
C ALA A 158 -9.50 15.03 25.21
N ARG A 159 -8.28 15.11 25.72
CA ARG A 159 -7.78 14.44 26.91
C ARG A 159 -6.96 15.40 27.72
N ASP A 160 -7.24 15.38 29.00
CA ASP A 160 -6.40 15.97 30.01
C ASP A 160 -5.22 15.03 30.27
N PHE A 161 -4.07 15.60 30.57
CA PHE A 161 -2.96 14.85 31.18
C PHE A 161 -2.56 15.51 32.49
N THR A 162 -2.13 14.68 33.44
CA THR A 162 -1.66 15.12 34.76
C THR A 162 -0.21 14.72 34.92
N VAL A 163 0.65 15.69 35.22
CA VAL A 163 2.03 15.44 35.67
C VAL A 163 2.03 15.45 37.18
N THR A 164 2.60 14.40 37.78
CA THR A 164 2.80 14.28 39.23
C THR A 164 4.28 14.13 39.53
N ASN A 165 4.84 15.09 40.26
CA ASN A 165 6.21 15.06 40.74
C ASN A 165 6.37 14.06 41.90
N THR A 166 7.61 13.80 42.29
CA THR A 166 7.97 12.83 43.34
C THR A 166 7.58 13.26 44.77
N ASP A 167 7.20 14.52 44.99
CA ASP A 167 6.52 15.01 46.21
C ASP A 167 5.01 14.70 46.24
N ASN A 168 4.45 14.16 45.15
CA ASN A 168 3.01 14.03 44.90
C ASN A 168 2.29 15.35 44.60
N GLN A 169 3.00 16.46 44.39
CA GLN A 169 2.37 17.64 43.80
C GLN A 169 2.08 17.37 42.32
N ALA A 170 0.93 17.83 41.86
CA ALA A 170 0.44 17.52 40.52
C ALA A 170 -0.21 18.73 39.84
N SER A 171 -0.14 18.75 38.52
CA SER A 171 -0.85 19.71 37.67
C SER A 171 -1.45 19.03 36.46
N THR A 172 -2.66 19.47 36.09
CA THR A 172 -3.43 18.91 34.99
C THR A 172 -3.56 19.91 33.86
N CYS A 173 -3.15 19.51 32.66
CA CYS A 173 -3.38 20.27 31.43
C CYS A 173 -4.69 19.80 30.82
N THR A 174 -5.71 20.65 30.83
CA THR A 174 -7.06 20.30 30.37
C THR A 174 -7.15 20.32 28.85
N GLY A 175 -7.56 19.21 28.24
CA GLY A 175 -7.76 19.07 26.79
C GLY A 175 -6.50 19.18 25.93
N CYS A 176 -5.31 19.13 26.53
CA CYS A 176 -4.05 19.40 25.86
C CYS A 176 -3.52 18.25 24.99
N PHE A 177 -4.19 17.10 25.00
CA PHE A 177 -3.89 15.99 24.11
C PHE A 177 -5.18 15.49 23.44
N THR A 178 -5.18 15.21 22.14
CA THR A 178 -6.39 14.73 21.44
C THR A 178 -6.21 13.31 20.89
N VAL A 179 -7.11 12.40 21.27
CA VAL A 179 -7.24 11.09 20.61
C VAL A 179 -8.09 11.26 19.35
N THR A 180 -7.51 10.97 18.19
CA THR A 180 -8.19 11.09 16.90
C THR A 180 -8.58 9.73 16.33
N SER A 181 -9.54 9.71 15.41
CA SER A 181 -9.80 8.51 14.60
C SER A 181 -8.65 8.28 13.61
N PRO A 182 -8.29 7.04 13.28
CA PRO A 182 -7.31 6.75 12.22
C PRO A 182 -7.74 7.33 10.87
N VAL A 183 -6.79 7.59 9.99
CA VAL A 183 -7.09 7.93 8.59
C VAL A 183 -7.63 6.68 7.90
N GLY A 184 -8.87 6.77 7.41
CA GLY A 184 -9.52 5.70 6.67
C GLY A 184 -9.05 5.69 5.23
N VAL A 185 -8.84 4.50 4.67
CA VAL A 185 -8.49 4.29 3.25
C VAL A 185 -9.58 3.45 2.60
N THR A 186 -10.10 3.91 1.47
CA THR A 186 -11.03 3.14 0.63
C THR A 186 -10.48 2.98 -0.77
N PHE A 187 -10.69 1.82 -1.38
CA PHE A 187 -10.19 1.53 -2.72
C PHE A 187 -11.32 1.56 -3.75
N THR A 188 -11.07 2.23 -4.87
CA THR A 188 -11.89 2.10 -6.09
C THR A 188 -11.13 1.24 -7.09
N ASN A 189 -11.75 0.13 -7.48
CA ASN A 189 -11.17 -0.86 -8.36
C ASN A 189 -11.33 -0.48 -9.84
N PRO A 190 -10.39 -0.90 -10.71
CA PRO A 190 -10.52 -0.67 -12.15
C PRO A 190 -11.68 -1.49 -12.73
N THR A 191 -12.48 -0.86 -13.59
CA THR A 191 -13.59 -1.50 -14.32
C THR A 191 -13.17 -2.00 -15.71
N THR A 192 -11.96 -1.65 -16.16
CA THR A 192 -11.36 -2.10 -17.42
C THR A 192 -9.95 -2.62 -17.19
N LEU A 193 -9.39 -3.39 -18.14
CA LEU A 193 -8.01 -3.88 -18.04
C LEU A 193 -6.93 -2.78 -18.09
N THR A 194 -7.29 -1.55 -18.49
CA THR A 194 -6.41 -0.36 -18.46
C THR A 194 -6.86 0.66 -17.43
N GLY A 195 -7.84 0.32 -16.59
CA GLY A 195 -8.39 1.21 -15.58
C GLY A 195 -7.40 1.50 -14.46
N THR A 196 -7.70 2.54 -13.70
CA THR A 196 -6.87 2.98 -12.57
C THR A 196 -7.31 2.34 -11.26
N ILE A 197 -6.36 2.21 -10.33
CA ILE A 197 -6.62 1.81 -8.94
C ILE A 197 -6.50 3.07 -8.09
N THR A 198 -7.58 3.44 -7.39
CA THR A 198 -7.60 4.69 -6.59
C THR A 198 -7.71 4.38 -5.11
N ALA A 199 -6.79 4.89 -4.30
CA ALA A 199 -6.93 4.98 -2.85
C ALA A 199 -7.51 6.36 -2.49
N THR A 200 -8.61 6.39 -1.74
CA THR A 200 -9.22 7.62 -1.21
C THR A 200 -9.04 7.66 0.30
N PHE A 201 -8.46 8.75 0.80
CA PHE A 201 -8.17 8.98 2.21
C PHE A 201 -9.30 9.78 2.88
N SER A 202 -9.65 9.46 4.12
CA SER A 202 -10.69 10.20 4.86
C SER A 202 -10.20 11.55 5.41
N ARG A 203 -8.88 11.80 5.37
CA ARG A 203 -8.18 13.03 5.77
C ARG A 203 -7.03 13.32 4.81
N ASP A 204 -6.48 14.52 4.86
CA ASP A 204 -5.30 14.84 4.06
C ASP A 204 -4.10 14.07 4.60
N VAL A 205 -3.31 13.54 3.66
CA VAL A 205 -2.11 12.78 3.97
C VAL A 205 -0.91 13.35 3.23
N THR A 206 0.28 12.98 3.71
CA THR A 206 1.56 13.42 3.16
C THR A 206 2.43 12.25 2.76
N GLY A 207 3.26 12.44 1.73
CA GLY A 207 4.35 11.54 1.39
C GLY A 207 3.94 10.29 0.61
N VAL A 208 2.94 10.38 -0.27
CA VAL A 208 2.52 9.24 -1.10
C VAL A 208 3.56 8.98 -2.20
N THR A 209 4.01 7.74 -2.30
CA THR A 209 5.01 7.29 -3.27
C THR A 209 4.57 5.99 -3.95
N GLY A 210 4.86 5.87 -5.24
CA GLY A 210 4.58 4.68 -6.05
C GLY A 210 5.85 3.89 -6.37
N GLY A 211 5.71 2.85 -7.19
CA GLY A 211 6.83 1.99 -7.59
C GLY A 211 7.07 0.82 -6.62
N SER A 212 8.10 0.01 -6.90
CA SER A 212 8.36 -1.25 -6.19
C SER A 212 8.72 -1.09 -4.70
N THR A 213 9.26 0.07 -4.32
CA THR A 213 9.59 0.45 -2.93
C THR A 213 8.64 1.50 -2.35
N GLY A 214 7.61 1.88 -3.13
CA GLY A 214 6.64 2.89 -2.76
C GLY A 214 5.72 2.45 -1.62
N ASN A 215 4.99 3.41 -1.09
CA ASN A 215 4.04 3.20 -0.01
C ASN A 215 2.59 3.10 -0.47
N PHE A 216 2.32 3.26 -1.77
CA PHE A 216 1.09 2.83 -2.41
C PHE A 216 1.40 1.96 -3.62
N ILE A 217 1.06 0.67 -3.51
CA ILE A 217 1.44 -0.38 -4.47
C ILE A 217 0.24 -1.26 -4.83
N PHE A 218 0.41 -2.05 -5.89
CA PHE A 218 -0.45 -3.19 -6.17
C PHE A 218 0.37 -4.36 -6.73
N ASN A 219 -0.07 -5.58 -6.43
CA ASN A 219 0.58 -6.82 -6.81
C ASN A 219 -0.43 -7.89 -7.22
N VAL A 220 0.00 -8.92 -7.96
CA VAL A 220 -0.79 -10.15 -8.10
C VAL A 220 -0.96 -10.76 -6.71
N THR A 221 -2.18 -11.15 -6.37
CA THR A 221 -2.52 -11.67 -5.04
C THR A 221 -1.69 -12.92 -4.74
N GLY A 222 -0.89 -12.87 -3.68
CA GLY A 222 -0.03 -13.98 -3.26
C GLY A 222 1.33 -14.08 -3.97
N SER A 223 1.63 -13.25 -4.97
CA SER A 223 2.94 -13.30 -5.64
C SER A 223 4.04 -12.51 -4.92
N GLY A 224 3.68 -11.44 -4.20
CA GLY A 224 4.61 -10.47 -3.63
C GLY A 224 5.27 -9.53 -4.66
N THR A 225 5.05 -9.74 -5.96
CA THR A 225 5.65 -8.94 -7.03
C THR A 225 4.81 -7.70 -7.31
N VAL A 226 5.36 -6.51 -7.00
CA VAL A 226 4.74 -5.22 -7.30
C VAL A 226 4.73 -4.97 -8.81
N LEU A 227 3.58 -4.56 -9.35
CA LEU A 227 3.45 -4.19 -10.75
C LEU A 227 3.82 -2.73 -10.98
N ALA A 228 4.34 -2.44 -12.17
CA ALA A 228 4.65 -1.08 -12.58
C ALA A 228 3.37 -0.27 -12.85
N ALA A 229 3.32 0.94 -12.31
CA ALA A 229 2.26 1.92 -12.53
C ALA A 229 2.82 3.34 -12.43
N THR A 230 2.16 4.29 -13.09
CA THR A 230 2.36 5.72 -12.84
C THR A 230 1.46 6.15 -11.69
N LEU A 231 1.95 7.09 -10.87
CA LEU A 231 1.22 7.63 -9.73
C LEU A 231 0.79 9.08 -10.02
N THR A 232 -0.47 9.39 -9.72
CA THR A 232 -1.01 10.75 -9.72
C THR A 232 -1.79 10.97 -8.42
N CYS A 233 -1.82 12.21 -7.92
CA CYS A 233 -2.50 12.55 -6.68
C CYS A 233 -3.42 13.75 -6.86
N LEU A 234 -4.56 13.70 -6.17
CA LEU A 234 -5.57 14.76 -6.16
C LEU A 234 -5.85 15.20 -4.73
N ASP A 235 -6.25 16.46 -4.57
CA ASP A 235 -6.69 17.04 -3.30
C ASP A 235 -8.18 16.80 -3.03
N ALA A 236 -8.71 17.43 -1.97
CA ALA A 236 -10.09 17.25 -1.54
C ALA A 236 -11.16 17.75 -2.54
N VAL A 237 -10.78 18.59 -3.51
CA VAL A 237 -11.66 19.10 -4.57
C VAL A 237 -11.37 18.45 -5.93
N ASP A 238 -10.64 17.33 -5.93
CA ASP A 238 -10.22 16.60 -7.12
C ASP A 238 -9.27 17.38 -8.06
N ALA A 239 -8.60 18.41 -7.55
CA ALA A 239 -7.55 19.11 -8.29
C ALA A 239 -6.22 18.36 -8.16
N SER A 240 -5.42 18.38 -9.23
CA SER A 240 -4.10 17.74 -9.22
C SER A 240 -3.17 18.41 -8.21
N THR A 241 -2.50 17.60 -7.38
CA THR A 241 -1.54 18.04 -6.38
C THR A 241 -0.28 17.17 -6.39
N SER A 242 0.79 17.65 -5.77
CA SER A 242 2.00 16.87 -5.57
C SER A 242 1.74 15.69 -4.64
N CYS A 243 2.11 14.48 -5.06
CA CYS A 243 2.01 13.28 -4.22
C CYS A 243 2.90 13.33 -2.97
N ALA A 244 3.99 14.10 -3.02
CA ALA A 244 4.84 14.33 -1.86
C ALA A 244 4.31 15.46 -0.94
N GLY A 245 3.31 16.23 -1.39
CA GLY A 245 2.69 17.31 -0.62
C GLY A 245 1.76 16.80 0.47
N SER A 246 1.22 17.71 1.27
CA SER A 246 0.40 17.42 2.46
C SER A 246 -1.11 17.51 2.26
N THR A 247 -1.57 17.69 1.02
CA THR A 247 -2.99 17.87 0.67
C THR A 247 -3.57 16.67 -0.08
N VAL A 248 -2.87 15.53 -0.10
CA VAL A 248 -3.33 14.38 -0.89
C VAL A 248 -4.59 13.78 -0.27
N ARG A 249 -5.64 13.68 -1.08
CA ARG A 249 -6.91 13.07 -0.72
C ARG A 249 -7.25 11.83 -1.55
N LYS A 250 -6.76 11.78 -2.80
CA LYS A 250 -6.81 10.60 -3.65
C LYS A 250 -5.42 10.33 -4.23
N ALA A 251 -5.00 9.08 -4.19
CA ALA A 251 -3.83 8.60 -4.90
C ALA A 251 -4.27 7.58 -5.95
N ILE A 252 -3.78 7.72 -7.17
CA ILE A 252 -4.25 6.98 -8.34
C ILE A 252 -3.05 6.29 -9.00
N LEU A 253 -3.07 4.96 -9.01
CA LEU A 253 -2.13 4.14 -9.77
C LEU A 253 -2.72 3.78 -11.12
N THR A 254 -2.01 4.13 -12.19
CA THR A 254 -2.34 3.72 -13.57
C THR A 254 -1.37 2.64 -14.01
N PRO A 255 -1.82 1.38 -14.19
CA PRO A 255 -0.95 0.29 -14.65
C PRO A 255 -0.24 0.65 -15.97
N THR A 256 1.07 0.39 -16.06
CA THR A 256 1.81 0.60 -17.32
C THR A 256 1.62 -0.54 -18.32
N ALA A 257 1.21 -1.71 -17.83
CA ALA A 257 0.77 -2.84 -18.62
C ALA A 257 -0.69 -3.15 -18.33
N ARG A 258 -1.39 -3.74 -19.31
CA ARG A 258 -2.78 -4.18 -19.15
C ARG A 258 -2.86 -5.22 -18.04
N LEU A 259 -3.91 -5.13 -17.22
CA LEU A 259 -4.26 -6.18 -16.26
C LEU A 259 -4.67 -7.45 -17.02
N VAL A 260 -4.46 -8.61 -16.38
CA VAL A 260 -4.84 -9.90 -16.94
C VAL A 260 -6.31 -10.19 -16.61
N PRO A 261 -7.15 -10.52 -17.59
CA PRO A 261 -8.57 -10.81 -17.34
C PRO A 261 -8.79 -11.85 -16.26
N GLY A 262 -9.58 -11.51 -15.25
CA GLY A 262 -9.94 -12.42 -14.16
C GLY A 262 -8.84 -12.71 -13.15
N GLU A 263 -7.64 -12.12 -13.30
CA GLU A 263 -6.54 -12.22 -12.34
C GLU A 263 -6.89 -11.46 -11.05
N HIS A 264 -6.42 -11.97 -9.91
CA HIS A 264 -6.65 -11.35 -8.60
C HIS A 264 -5.48 -10.47 -8.21
N TYR A 265 -5.76 -9.23 -7.83
CA TYR A 265 -4.77 -8.24 -7.40
C TYR A 265 -5.08 -7.74 -5.99
N THR A 266 -4.02 -7.32 -5.29
CA THR A 266 -4.15 -6.63 -4.00
C THR A 266 -3.51 -5.25 -4.13
N ALA A 267 -4.25 -4.19 -3.84
CA ALA A 267 -3.73 -2.85 -3.62
C ALA A 267 -3.42 -2.67 -2.14
N THR A 268 -2.27 -2.05 -1.81
CA THR A 268 -1.85 -1.83 -0.42
C THR A 268 -1.29 -0.44 -0.23
N VAL A 269 -1.77 0.25 0.80
CA VAL A 269 -1.23 1.49 1.36
C VAL A 269 -0.37 1.15 2.58
N ASN A 270 0.79 1.79 2.70
CA ASN A 270 1.83 1.54 3.71
C ASN A 270 2.16 0.04 3.88
N PRO A 271 2.53 -0.68 2.80
CA PRO A 271 2.98 -2.07 2.92
C PRO A 271 4.23 -2.14 3.80
N ALA A 272 4.40 -3.25 4.53
CA ALA A 272 5.61 -3.49 5.33
C ALA A 272 6.94 -3.40 4.55
N SER A 273 6.90 -3.51 3.21
CA SER A 273 8.05 -3.37 2.32
C SER A 273 8.38 -1.92 1.92
N ALA A 274 7.57 -0.94 2.31
CA ALA A 274 7.77 0.46 1.92
C ALA A 274 8.99 1.07 2.62
N SER A 275 9.75 1.89 1.90
CA SER A 275 10.90 2.63 2.47
C SER A 275 10.47 3.84 3.31
N THR A 276 9.26 4.35 3.09
CA THR A 276 8.66 5.48 3.79
C THR A 276 7.20 5.17 4.09
N SER A 277 6.63 5.83 5.10
CA SER A 277 5.19 5.71 5.39
C SER A 277 4.45 6.97 4.99
N ILE A 278 3.26 6.81 4.42
CA ILE A 278 2.26 7.87 4.33
C ILE A 278 1.89 8.28 5.75
N THR A 279 1.90 9.59 6.00
CA THR A 279 1.57 10.17 7.31
C THR A 279 0.32 11.02 7.25
N ASP A 280 -0.34 11.19 8.39
CA ASP A 280 -1.35 12.22 8.57
C ASP A 280 -0.72 13.63 8.63
N SER A 281 -1.56 14.65 8.82
CA SER A 281 -1.14 16.05 8.96
C SER A 281 -0.26 16.34 10.18
N ASN A 282 -0.20 15.42 11.15
CA ASN A 282 0.62 15.53 12.36
C ASN A 282 1.94 14.76 12.23
N GLY A 283 2.23 14.19 11.05
CA GLY A 283 3.42 13.39 10.79
C GLY A 283 3.37 11.97 11.39
N ALA A 284 2.20 11.50 11.83
CA ALA A 284 2.04 10.13 12.31
C ALA A 284 1.77 9.17 11.13
N PRO A 285 2.48 8.03 11.02
CA PRO A 285 2.20 7.02 10.00
C PRO A 285 0.76 6.51 10.05
N ILE A 286 0.10 6.43 8.89
CA ILE A 286 -1.23 5.79 8.80
C ILE A 286 -1.06 4.26 8.76
N SER A 287 -2.07 3.53 9.25
CA SER A 287 -2.01 2.06 9.29
C SER A 287 -2.01 1.43 7.89
N GLN A 288 -1.33 0.29 7.76
CA GLN A 288 -1.37 -0.51 6.53
C GLN A 288 -2.83 -0.89 6.22
N THR A 289 -3.26 -0.62 4.99
CA THR A 289 -4.60 -0.99 4.51
C THR A 289 -4.51 -1.65 3.15
N SER A 290 -5.17 -2.79 2.98
CA SER A 290 -5.17 -3.55 1.73
C SER A 290 -6.58 -3.80 1.20
N GLY A 291 -6.75 -3.73 -0.11
CA GLY A 291 -7.98 -4.06 -0.83
C GLY A 291 -7.70 -5.05 -1.94
N ALA A 292 -8.39 -6.19 -1.93
CA ALA A 292 -8.30 -7.17 -3.00
C ALA A 292 -9.35 -6.88 -4.07
N PHE A 293 -8.99 -7.07 -5.33
CA PHE A 293 -9.90 -6.95 -6.45
C PHE A 293 -9.58 -7.98 -7.53
N ARG A 294 -10.54 -8.19 -8.42
CA ARG A 294 -10.37 -9.04 -9.58
C ARG A 294 -10.46 -8.18 -10.83
N ALA A 295 -9.49 -8.32 -11.72
CA ALA A 295 -9.52 -7.60 -12.99
C ALA A 295 -10.73 -8.01 -13.83
N SER A 296 -11.18 -7.09 -14.68
CA SER A 296 -12.41 -7.25 -15.45
C SER A 296 -12.42 -8.56 -16.24
N LEU A 297 -13.57 -9.22 -16.25
CA LEU A 297 -13.89 -10.34 -17.14
C LEU A 297 -14.64 -9.92 -18.40
N VAL A 298 -15.15 -8.69 -18.41
CA VAL A 298 -16.04 -8.18 -19.46
C VAL A 298 -15.46 -6.86 -19.93
N GLU A 299 -14.95 -6.83 -21.15
CA GLU A 299 -14.43 -5.62 -21.78
C GLU A 299 -15.37 -5.19 -22.90
N GLN A 300 -15.59 -3.88 -22.99
CA GLN A 300 -16.24 -3.29 -24.16
C GLN A 300 -15.31 -3.47 -25.38
N GLU A 301 -15.88 -3.67 -26.56
CA GLU A 301 -15.08 -3.76 -27.80
C GLU A 301 -14.35 -2.45 -28.12
N SER A 302 -14.86 -1.33 -27.60
CA SER A 302 -14.21 -0.01 -27.65
C SER A 302 -13.12 0.17 -26.59
N SER A 303 -12.91 -0.81 -25.71
CA SER A 303 -11.85 -0.76 -24.70
C SER A 303 -10.50 -0.64 -25.37
N LEU A 304 -9.62 0.21 -24.83
CA LEU A 304 -8.23 0.30 -25.27
C LEU A 304 -7.52 -1.05 -25.19
N ALA A 305 -8.04 -2.00 -24.40
CA ALA A 305 -7.55 -3.38 -24.26
C ALA A 305 -7.91 -4.31 -25.42
N ALA A 306 -8.93 -4.00 -26.20
CA ALA A 306 -9.32 -4.78 -27.36
C ALA A 306 -8.47 -4.38 -28.58
N SER A 307 -7.77 -5.34 -29.17
CA SER A 307 -7.18 -5.20 -30.50
C SER A 307 -7.73 -6.30 -31.38
N TYR A 308 -8.28 -5.94 -32.54
CA TYR A 308 -8.80 -6.89 -33.49
C TYR A 308 -7.82 -7.10 -34.65
N THR A 309 -7.64 -8.36 -35.03
CA THR A 309 -6.91 -8.76 -36.22
C THR A 309 -7.73 -9.78 -36.99
N TRP A 310 -7.69 -9.67 -38.33
CA TRP A 310 -8.07 -10.79 -39.18
C TRP A 310 -7.12 -11.96 -38.96
N ARG A 311 -7.58 -13.18 -39.26
CA ARG A 311 -6.78 -14.40 -39.12
C ARG A 311 -5.58 -14.33 -40.07
N ALA A 312 -4.37 -14.51 -39.55
CA ALA A 312 -3.16 -14.67 -40.36
C ALA A 312 -3.00 -16.13 -40.81
N ILE A 313 -2.65 -16.33 -42.09
CA ILE A 313 -2.36 -17.63 -42.69
C ILE A 313 -0.89 -17.65 -43.13
N PRO A 314 -0.02 -18.39 -42.42
CA PRO A 314 1.38 -18.54 -42.81
C PRO A 314 1.54 -19.30 -44.13
N THR A 315 2.33 -18.77 -45.06
CA THR A 315 2.72 -19.45 -46.31
C THR A 315 3.90 -18.73 -46.97
N THR A 316 4.83 -19.51 -47.53
CA THR A 316 5.97 -18.98 -48.30
C THR A 316 5.57 -18.30 -49.62
N ARG A 317 4.32 -18.48 -50.06
CA ARG A 317 3.80 -17.91 -51.31
C ARG A 317 3.31 -16.46 -51.14
N ALA A 318 3.18 -15.99 -49.91
CA ALA A 318 2.81 -14.61 -49.58
C ALA A 318 4.07 -13.74 -49.47
N TRP A 319 3.99 -12.46 -49.84
CA TRP A 319 5.16 -11.58 -49.93
C TRP A 319 5.87 -11.34 -48.60
N GLY A 320 5.15 -11.45 -47.47
CA GLY A 320 5.67 -11.35 -46.10
C GLY A 320 5.69 -12.67 -45.31
N GLY A 321 5.56 -13.82 -45.99
CA GLY A 321 5.49 -15.14 -45.34
C GLY A 321 4.13 -15.46 -44.70
N SER A 322 3.17 -14.54 -44.73
CA SER A 322 1.77 -14.77 -44.38
C SER A 322 0.86 -13.73 -45.04
N TYR A 323 -0.43 -14.04 -45.15
CA TYR A 323 -1.48 -13.08 -45.50
C TYR A 323 -2.59 -13.10 -44.44
N THR A 324 -3.33 -12.02 -44.27
CA THR A 324 -4.53 -11.99 -43.40
C THR A 324 -5.79 -12.26 -44.21
N THR A 325 -6.80 -12.88 -43.59
CA THR A 325 -8.04 -13.24 -44.30
C THR A 325 -9.27 -13.17 -43.40
N GLU A 326 -10.40 -12.80 -44.00
CA GLU A 326 -11.72 -12.76 -43.36
C GLU A 326 -12.82 -13.13 -44.35
N ARG A 327 -13.87 -13.79 -43.88
CA ARG A 327 -15.03 -14.25 -44.68
C ARG A 327 -16.35 -13.57 -44.29
N ILE A 328 -16.42 -12.99 -43.10
CA ILE A 328 -17.66 -12.44 -42.55
C ILE A 328 -18.03 -11.14 -43.27
N ALA A 329 -19.21 -11.12 -43.89
CA ALA A 329 -19.77 -9.93 -44.52
C ALA A 329 -19.75 -8.75 -43.54
N GLY A 330 -19.34 -7.55 -43.98
CA GLY A 330 -19.30 -6.33 -43.17
C GLY A 330 -18.01 -6.11 -42.37
N ALA A 331 -17.13 -7.11 -42.25
CA ALA A 331 -15.80 -6.90 -41.67
C ALA A 331 -14.97 -5.95 -42.55
N ARG A 332 -14.15 -5.09 -41.91
CA ARG A 332 -13.40 -4.05 -42.61
C ARG A 332 -11.90 -4.13 -42.38
N ALA A 333 -11.15 -3.74 -43.39
CA ALA A 333 -9.72 -3.48 -43.31
C ALA A 333 -9.43 -2.07 -43.84
N THR A 334 -8.78 -1.26 -43.04
CA THR A 334 -8.46 0.15 -43.32
C THR A 334 -6.96 0.32 -43.46
N TYR A 335 -6.55 0.99 -44.54
CA TYR A 335 -5.15 1.26 -44.84
C TYR A 335 -4.98 2.69 -45.33
N THR A 336 -4.12 3.46 -44.64
CA THR A 336 -3.79 4.84 -44.99
C THR A 336 -2.46 4.87 -45.72
N PHE A 337 -2.39 5.64 -46.80
CA PHE A 337 -1.19 5.77 -47.63
C PHE A 337 -1.08 7.16 -48.24
N THR A 338 0.11 7.48 -48.75
CA THR A 338 0.34 8.70 -49.52
C THR A 338 0.79 8.33 -50.93
N GLY A 339 0.18 8.93 -51.95
CA GLY A 339 0.52 8.70 -53.35
C GLY A 339 -0.68 8.73 -54.30
N THR A 340 -0.42 8.72 -55.60
CA THR A 340 -1.44 8.91 -56.65
C THR A 340 -2.15 7.61 -57.08
N SER A 341 -1.70 6.47 -56.54
CA SER A 341 -2.27 5.15 -56.81
C SER A 341 -2.01 4.19 -55.65
N LEU A 342 -2.72 3.07 -55.62
CA LEU A 342 -2.49 1.97 -54.69
C LEU A 342 -2.66 0.63 -55.40
N ARG A 343 -1.73 -0.31 -55.18
CA ARG A 343 -1.93 -1.73 -55.47
C ARG A 343 -2.19 -2.49 -54.18
N TRP A 344 -3.34 -3.15 -54.11
CA TRP A 344 -3.67 -4.11 -53.06
C TRP A 344 -3.35 -5.52 -53.57
N TYR A 345 -2.34 -6.16 -52.99
CA TYR A 345 -2.02 -7.55 -53.24
C TYR A 345 -2.89 -8.46 -52.37
N THR A 346 -3.54 -9.41 -53.02
CA THR A 346 -4.54 -10.30 -52.42
C THR A 346 -4.34 -11.73 -52.92
N VAL A 347 -4.91 -12.69 -52.20
CA VAL A 347 -5.02 -14.06 -52.68
C VAL A 347 -6.26 -14.14 -53.56
N ARG A 348 -6.11 -14.73 -54.75
CA ARG A 348 -7.24 -15.11 -55.61
C ARG A 348 -7.36 -16.61 -55.67
N GLY A 349 -8.56 -17.17 -55.62
CA GLY A 349 -8.74 -18.62 -55.52
C GLY A 349 -10.20 -19.05 -55.47
N PRO A 350 -10.48 -20.36 -55.48
CA PRO A 350 -11.85 -20.86 -55.51
C PRO A 350 -12.57 -20.57 -54.19
N ASP A 351 -11.84 -20.44 -53.10
CA ASP A 351 -12.33 -20.09 -51.76
C ASP A 351 -12.47 -18.58 -51.52
N GLN A 352 -12.03 -17.75 -52.46
CA GLN A 352 -12.05 -16.29 -52.33
C GLN A 352 -13.36 -15.70 -52.87
N GLY A 353 -13.88 -14.73 -52.11
CA GLY A 353 -15.14 -14.05 -52.35
C GLY A 353 -14.96 -12.65 -52.93
N THR A 354 -15.96 -11.81 -52.63
CA THR A 354 -16.01 -10.42 -53.11
C THR A 354 -15.88 -9.43 -51.96
N ALA A 355 -15.29 -8.28 -52.25
CA ALA A 355 -15.15 -7.15 -51.33
C ALA A 355 -15.57 -5.85 -52.02
N THR A 356 -16.18 -4.92 -51.30
CA THR A 356 -16.30 -3.54 -51.78
C THR A 356 -15.10 -2.74 -51.34
N VAL A 357 -14.68 -1.78 -52.16
CA VAL A 357 -13.57 -0.89 -51.84
C VAL A 357 -14.05 0.55 -51.90
N THR A 358 -13.66 1.33 -50.90
CA THR A 358 -13.74 2.79 -50.94
C THR A 358 -12.35 3.38 -50.70
N ILE A 359 -12.06 4.53 -51.32
CA ILE A 359 -10.88 5.33 -51.01
C ILE A 359 -11.38 6.75 -50.76
N ASP A 360 -11.09 7.29 -49.57
CA ASP A 360 -11.61 8.59 -49.08
C ASP A 360 -13.13 8.70 -49.14
N GLY A 361 -13.82 7.58 -48.89
CA GLY A 361 -15.28 7.48 -48.97
C GLY A 361 -15.83 7.31 -50.39
N LEU A 362 -15.04 7.53 -51.44
CA LEU A 362 -15.46 7.29 -52.83
C LEU A 362 -15.41 5.80 -53.16
N SER A 363 -16.47 5.28 -53.79
CA SER A 363 -16.56 3.86 -54.13
C SER A 363 -15.77 3.51 -55.39
N TYR A 364 -14.95 2.45 -55.29
CA TYR A 364 -14.25 1.82 -56.41
C TYR A 364 -14.90 0.48 -56.81
N GLY A 365 -16.17 0.29 -56.44
CA GLY A 365 -16.95 -0.88 -56.81
C GLY A 365 -16.59 -2.15 -56.02
N THR A 366 -16.93 -3.28 -56.63
CA THR A 366 -16.73 -4.61 -56.04
C THR A 366 -15.52 -5.31 -56.67
N VAL A 367 -14.54 -5.64 -55.83
CA VAL A 367 -13.43 -6.52 -56.17
C VAL A 367 -13.89 -7.97 -56.06
N ASN A 368 -13.69 -8.73 -57.13
CA ASN A 368 -13.92 -10.17 -57.16
C ASN A 368 -12.59 -10.93 -57.13
N ASN A 369 -12.33 -11.64 -56.03
CA ASN A 369 -11.10 -12.41 -55.84
C ASN A 369 -11.24 -13.88 -56.29
N TYR A 370 -12.39 -14.30 -56.81
CA TYR A 370 -12.55 -15.66 -57.28
C TYR A 370 -11.63 -15.97 -58.45
N ARG A 371 -11.02 -17.16 -58.39
CA ARG A 371 -10.31 -17.77 -59.51
C ARG A 371 -10.37 -19.29 -59.38
N ALA A 372 -10.58 -20.02 -60.47
CA ALA A 372 -10.64 -21.49 -60.42
C ALA A 372 -9.36 -22.12 -59.84
N THR A 373 -8.19 -21.53 -60.13
CA THR A 373 -6.89 -21.97 -59.58
C THR A 373 -6.29 -20.88 -58.68
N PRO A 374 -5.81 -21.23 -57.46
CA PRO A 374 -5.18 -20.28 -56.54
C PRO A 374 -4.01 -19.50 -57.16
N LEU A 375 -4.02 -18.18 -56.96
CA LEU A 375 -2.99 -17.24 -57.38
C LEU A 375 -2.61 -16.37 -56.17
N PHE A 376 -1.32 -16.38 -55.87
CA PHE A 376 -0.69 -15.52 -54.86
C PHE A 376 0.03 -14.37 -55.57
N GLY A 377 0.14 -13.23 -54.90
CA GLY A 377 0.73 -12.02 -55.47
C GLY A 377 -0.09 -11.36 -56.60
N GLY A 378 -1.34 -11.80 -56.83
CA GLY A 378 -2.28 -11.07 -57.67
C GLY A 378 -2.68 -9.76 -56.98
N PHE A 379 -2.85 -8.68 -57.75
CA PHE A 379 -3.21 -7.39 -57.17
C PHE A 379 -4.43 -6.74 -57.84
N VAL A 380 -4.99 -5.76 -57.15
CA VAL A 380 -5.99 -4.82 -57.66
C VAL A 380 -5.38 -3.43 -57.62
N SER A 381 -5.47 -2.70 -58.72
CA SER A 381 -4.89 -1.36 -58.86
C SER A 381 -5.97 -0.28 -58.79
N PHE A 382 -5.69 0.76 -58.02
CA PHE A 382 -6.51 1.97 -57.91
C PHE A 382 -5.62 3.14 -58.33
N THR A 383 -6.02 3.91 -59.33
CA THR A 383 -5.21 4.99 -59.93
C THR A 383 -6.01 6.28 -60.03
N GLY A 384 -5.33 7.41 -60.25
CA GLY A 384 -5.99 8.70 -60.46
C GLY A 384 -6.52 9.32 -59.17
N LEU A 385 -5.87 9.06 -58.03
CA LEU A 385 -6.33 9.51 -56.71
C LEU A 385 -6.00 10.98 -56.40
N GLY A 386 -5.16 11.62 -57.23
CA GLY A 386 -4.52 12.88 -56.89
C GLY A 386 -3.31 12.68 -55.98
N ALA A 387 -2.46 13.70 -55.83
CA ALA A 387 -1.34 13.62 -54.89
C ALA A 387 -1.84 13.98 -53.49
N GLY A 388 -1.64 13.10 -52.52
CA GLY A 388 -2.05 13.34 -51.14
C GLY A 388 -2.06 12.09 -50.29
N THR A 389 -2.56 12.25 -49.07
CA THR A 389 -2.86 11.13 -48.16
C THR A 389 -4.28 10.65 -48.41
N HIS A 390 -4.41 9.33 -48.58
CA HIS A 390 -5.65 8.65 -48.89
C HIS A 390 -5.89 7.51 -47.89
N THR A 391 -7.16 7.20 -47.65
CA THR A 391 -7.59 6.09 -46.79
C THR A 391 -8.43 5.09 -47.58
N MET A 392 -7.89 3.89 -47.81
CA MET A 392 -8.61 2.77 -48.39
C MET A 392 -9.37 2.01 -47.29
N VAL A 393 -10.63 1.68 -47.56
CA VAL A 393 -11.43 0.76 -46.74
C VAL A 393 -11.92 -0.39 -47.62
N ILE A 394 -11.49 -1.60 -47.29
CA ILE A 394 -11.96 -2.86 -47.87
C ILE A 394 -13.06 -3.40 -46.97
N THR A 395 -14.26 -3.62 -47.50
CA THR A 395 -15.38 -4.23 -46.76
C THR A 395 -15.74 -5.58 -47.38
N VAL A 396 -15.62 -6.64 -46.59
CA VAL A 396 -15.96 -8.02 -46.99
C VAL A 396 -17.44 -8.11 -47.31
N ARG A 397 -17.83 -8.70 -48.45
CA ARG A 397 -19.26 -8.85 -48.80
C ARG A 397 -19.86 -10.17 -48.28
N GLY A 398 -19.02 -11.14 -47.92
CA GLY A 398 -19.46 -12.50 -47.56
C GLY A 398 -20.20 -13.22 -48.70
N ALA A 399 -19.90 -12.84 -49.95
CA ALA A 399 -20.49 -13.42 -51.14
C ALA A 399 -19.41 -14.06 -52.02
N LYS A 400 -19.72 -15.22 -52.59
CA LYS A 400 -18.85 -15.92 -53.54
C LYS A 400 -18.65 -15.07 -54.79
N GLY A 401 -17.45 -15.12 -55.36
CA GLY A 401 -17.14 -14.44 -56.62
C GLY A 401 -17.65 -15.16 -57.87
N SER A 402 -18.05 -16.41 -57.75
CA SER A 402 -18.61 -17.23 -58.83
C SER A 402 -19.52 -18.32 -58.24
N ARG A 403 -20.43 -18.86 -59.06
CA ARG A 403 -21.24 -20.04 -58.70
C ARG A 403 -20.37 -21.26 -58.38
N ALA A 404 -19.22 -21.39 -59.05
CA ALA A 404 -18.24 -22.45 -58.82
C ALA A 404 -17.29 -22.17 -57.63
N GLY A 405 -17.49 -21.05 -56.90
CA GLY A 405 -16.70 -20.73 -55.71
C GLY A 405 -17.02 -21.66 -54.53
N THR A 406 -16.01 -21.97 -53.73
CA THR A 406 -16.11 -22.81 -52.53
C THR A 406 -16.13 -21.99 -51.24
N GLY A 407 -15.82 -20.69 -51.30
CA GLY A 407 -15.75 -19.82 -50.11
C GLY A 407 -15.96 -18.34 -50.42
N THR A 408 -15.84 -17.52 -49.38
CA THR A 408 -16.10 -16.07 -49.42
C THR A 408 -14.97 -15.24 -48.81
N PHE A 409 -13.76 -15.81 -48.72
CA PHE A 409 -12.63 -15.15 -48.09
C PHE A 409 -12.17 -13.92 -48.87
N VAL A 410 -11.73 -12.90 -48.14
CA VAL A 410 -11.08 -11.71 -48.66
C VAL A 410 -9.75 -11.60 -47.94
N SER A 411 -8.67 -11.56 -48.71
CA SER A 411 -7.32 -11.68 -48.18
C SER A 411 -6.49 -10.42 -48.43
N ILE A 412 -5.61 -10.07 -47.49
CA ILE A 412 -4.65 -8.98 -47.64
C ILE A 412 -3.25 -9.56 -47.45
N ASP A 413 -2.45 -9.50 -48.52
CA ASP A 413 -1.07 -10.00 -48.54
C ASP A 413 -0.09 -8.82 -48.42
N ALA A 414 -0.20 -7.83 -49.31
CA ALA A 414 0.69 -6.67 -49.31
C ALA A 414 0.01 -5.41 -49.89
N MET A 415 0.60 -4.25 -49.65
CA MET A 415 0.16 -2.97 -50.21
C MET A 415 1.31 -2.24 -50.89
N GLN A 416 1.05 -1.58 -52.01
CA GLN A 416 2.05 -0.75 -52.70
C GLN A 416 1.46 0.61 -53.10
N PRO A 417 1.72 1.68 -52.32
CA PRO A 417 1.34 3.05 -52.67
C PRO A 417 2.23 3.60 -53.80
N GLY A 418 1.63 4.08 -54.90
CA GLY A 418 2.37 4.71 -55.99
C GLY A 418 3.54 3.87 -56.50
N THR A 419 4.70 4.51 -56.60
CA THR A 419 6.00 3.91 -56.92
C THR A 419 6.79 3.50 -55.67
N ALA A 420 6.21 3.58 -54.48
CA ALA A 420 6.88 3.21 -53.24
C ALA A 420 7.19 1.71 -53.20
N ALA A 421 8.12 1.34 -52.29
CA ALA A 421 8.46 -0.05 -52.05
C ALA A 421 7.22 -0.85 -51.58
N LEU A 422 7.14 -2.12 -52.02
CA LEU A 422 6.09 -3.03 -51.60
C LEU A 422 6.11 -3.23 -50.09
N GLN A 423 5.00 -2.94 -49.42
CA GLN A 423 4.81 -3.22 -48.01
C GLN A 423 4.34 -4.66 -47.83
N LYS A 424 5.29 -5.55 -47.54
CA LYS A 424 5.07 -6.99 -47.34
C LYS A 424 4.27 -7.33 -46.07
N THR A 425 4.25 -6.41 -45.10
CA THR A 425 3.46 -6.49 -43.87
C THR A 425 2.79 -5.14 -43.62
N PRO A 426 1.73 -4.83 -44.38
CA PRO A 426 1.15 -3.49 -44.37
C PRO A 426 0.49 -3.19 -43.00
N PRO A 427 0.59 -1.96 -42.47
CA PRO A 427 0.00 -1.55 -41.20
C PRO A 427 -1.52 -1.35 -41.32
N VAL A 428 -2.24 -2.44 -41.59
CA VAL A 428 -3.70 -2.45 -41.77
C VAL A 428 -4.41 -2.49 -40.41
N ARG A 429 -5.43 -1.66 -40.25
CA ARG A 429 -6.34 -1.69 -39.10
C ARG A 429 -7.58 -2.52 -39.47
N TYR A 430 -7.90 -3.53 -38.67
CA TYR A 430 -9.06 -4.39 -38.89
C TYR A 430 -10.24 -3.97 -38.00
N GLN A 431 -11.47 -4.22 -38.46
CA GLN A 431 -12.71 -4.08 -37.68
C GLN A 431 -13.67 -5.25 -37.92
N TRP A 432 -14.39 -5.69 -36.88
CA TRP A 432 -15.45 -6.69 -36.98
C TRP A 432 -16.66 -6.18 -37.79
N ARG A 433 -17.52 -7.10 -38.23
CA ARG A 433 -18.90 -6.75 -38.60
C ARG A 433 -19.67 -6.34 -37.34
N PHE A 434 -20.41 -5.24 -37.42
CA PHE A 434 -21.50 -4.97 -36.49
C PHE A 434 -22.75 -5.77 -36.89
N ALA A 435 -23.26 -6.64 -36.02
CA ALA A 435 -24.60 -7.22 -36.20
C ALA A 435 -25.59 -6.43 -35.34
N PRO A 436 -26.71 -5.94 -35.91
CA PRO A 436 -27.77 -5.35 -35.10
C PRO A 436 -28.44 -6.44 -34.25
N PHE A 437 -28.54 -6.20 -32.95
CA PHE A 437 -29.22 -7.05 -31.96
C PHE A 437 -30.01 -6.14 -31.00
N ALA A 438 -31.34 -6.33 -30.96
CA ALA A 438 -32.25 -5.48 -30.20
C ALA A 438 -32.06 -5.52 -28.66
N GLY A 439 -31.29 -6.48 -28.14
CA GLY A 439 -30.99 -6.60 -26.69
C GLY A 439 -29.62 -6.06 -26.25
N ALA A 440 -28.84 -5.44 -27.14
CA ALA A 440 -27.54 -4.87 -26.78
C ALA A 440 -27.67 -3.41 -26.28
N SER A 441 -27.07 -3.10 -25.14
CA SER A 441 -26.99 -1.72 -24.62
C SER A 441 -25.99 -0.89 -25.43
N GLY A 442 -26.39 0.30 -25.88
CA GLY A 442 -25.57 1.17 -26.75
C GLY A 442 -25.79 0.90 -28.24
N ASP A 443 -26.90 1.38 -28.77
CA ASP A 443 -27.29 1.31 -30.19
C ASP A 443 -27.50 -0.11 -30.78
N GLY A 444 -27.66 -1.13 -29.94
CA GLY A 444 -28.11 -2.45 -30.37
C GLY A 444 -27.12 -3.18 -31.28
N ARG A 445 -25.81 -3.16 -31.00
CA ARG A 445 -24.78 -3.86 -31.82
C ARG A 445 -24.03 -4.92 -31.01
N HIS A 446 -23.76 -6.07 -31.62
CA HIS A 446 -22.96 -7.16 -31.04
C HIS A 446 -22.06 -7.84 -32.10
N VAL A 447 -20.95 -8.44 -31.67
CA VAL A 447 -20.06 -9.28 -32.49
C VAL A 447 -20.34 -10.77 -32.21
N PRO A 448 -20.86 -11.54 -33.19
CA PRO A 448 -21.00 -12.98 -33.02
C PRO A 448 -19.63 -13.67 -33.03
N LEU A 449 -19.31 -14.42 -31.97
CA LEU A 449 -18.22 -15.40 -32.01
C LEU A 449 -18.68 -16.63 -32.80
N ASP A 450 -17.77 -17.21 -33.59
CA ASP A 450 -18.02 -18.37 -34.47
C ASP A 450 -18.48 -19.58 -33.62
N ASP A 451 -19.76 -19.97 -33.74
CA ASP A 451 -20.30 -21.21 -33.18
C ASP A 451 -19.66 -22.40 -33.93
N ARG A 452 -18.60 -22.98 -33.35
CA ARG A 452 -18.17 -24.31 -33.75
C ARG A 452 -19.15 -25.34 -33.16
N PRO A 453 -19.58 -26.36 -33.94
CA PRO A 453 -20.42 -27.42 -33.41
C PRO A 453 -19.63 -28.19 -32.32
N ARG A 454 -20.21 -28.28 -31.12
CA ARG A 454 -19.68 -29.11 -30.03
C ARG A 454 -19.66 -30.56 -30.48
N ILE A 455 -18.48 -31.18 -30.46
CA ILE A 455 -18.32 -32.63 -30.53
C ILE A 455 -18.86 -33.21 -29.21
N PRO A 456 -19.89 -34.08 -29.20
CA PRO A 456 -20.37 -34.69 -27.96
C PRO A 456 -19.40 -35.80 -27.55
N THR A 457 -18.69 -35.61 -26.43
CA THR A 457 -18.03 -36.71 -25.73
C THR A 457 -19.09 -37.49 -24.95
N HIS A 458 -19.36 -38.72 -25.38
CA HIS A 458 -20.15 -39.69 -24.63
C HIS A 458 -19.43 -40.03 -23.32
N HIS A 459 -20.02 -39.64 -22.19
CA HIS A 459 -19.86 -40.38 -20.95
C HIS A 459 -21.25 -40.77 -20.43
N ARG A 460 -21.54 -42.07 -20.55
CA ARG A 460 -22.65 -42.74 -19.87
C ARG A 460 -22.49 -42.57 -18.36
N SER A 461 -23.52 -42.06 -17.71
CA SER A 461 -23.83 -42.35 -16.32
C SER A 461 -25.34 -42.45 -16.21
N ASP A 462 -25.79 -43.68 -16.02
CA ASP A 462 -27.18 -44.07 -15.83
C ASP A 462 -27.80 -43.35 -14.62
N ARG A 463 -28.94 -42.69 -14.81
CA ARG A 463 -29.96 -42.54 -13.77
C ARG A 463 -31.35 -42.69 -14.37
N HIS A 464 -32.05 -43.69 -13.85
CA HIS A 464 -33.46 -43.99 -14.08
C HIS A 464 -34.37 -42.77 -13.82
N HIS A 465 -35.29 -42.57 -14.76
CA HIS A 465 -36.59 -41.91 -14.56
C HIS A 465 -37.47 -42.71 -13.59
N PRO A 466 -38.44 -42.05 -12.96
CA PRO A 466 -39.80 -42.25 -13.45
C PRO A 466 -40.55 -40.93 -13.73
N HIS A 467 -41.45 -41.06 -14.72
CA HIS A 467 -42.64 -40.26 -15.00
C HIS A 467 -43.35 -39.76 -13.71
N ASP A 468 -44.04 -38.62 -13.64
CA ASP A 468 -45.18 -38.28 -14.50
C ASP A 468 -45.61 -36.80 -14.36
N GLN A 469 -46.55 -36.43 -15.21
CA GLN A 469 -47.00 -35.14 -15.75
C GLN A 469 -47.44 -33.98 -14.83
N ASP A 470 -47.21 -32.78 -15.39
CA ASP A 470 -47.95 -31.53 -15.17
C ASP A 470 -49.47 -31.67 -15.38
N ARG A 471 -50.27 -31.16 -14.42
CA ARG A 471 -51.43 -30.27 -14.63
C ARG A 471 -52.25 -30.11 -13.34
N GLN A 472 -52.41 -28.87 -12.86
CA GLN A 472 -53.71 -28.18 -12.64
C GLN A 472 -53.54 -26.99 -11.70
N ARG A 473 -54.29 -25.93 -12.04
CA ARG A 473 -54.43 -24.65 -11.35
C ARG A 473 -55.19 -24.81 -10.02
N GLY A 474 -54.95 -23.94 -9.04
CA GLY A 474 -55.85 -23.88 -7.88
C GLY A 474 -55.43 -22.91 -6.78
N ASN A 475 -56.09 -21.77 -6.74
CA ASN A 475 -55.94 -20.66 -5.80
C ASN A 475 -56.73 -20.93 -4.49
N LYS A 476 -56.17 -20.66 -3.29
CA LYS A 476 -56.79 -20.00 -2.09
C LYS A 476 -56.25 -20.46 -0.72
N LYS A 477 -55.74 -19.45 0.02
CA LYS A 477 -56.06 -18.98 1.39
C LYS A 477 -56.18 -19.94 2.62
N ARG A 478 -55.49 -19.49 3.70
CA ARG A 478 -55.73 -19.62 5.17
C ARG A 478 -55.50 -21.02 5.74
N GLY A 479 -54.95 -21.27 6.93
CA GLY A 479 -54.54 -20.51 8.12
C GLY A 479 -54.42 -21.51 9.30
N PHE A 480 -53.79 -21.10 10.41
CA PHE A 480 -53.63 -21.83 11.70
C PHE A 480 -52.63 -23.02 11.72
N ALA A 481 -51.98 -23.41 12.82
CA ALA A 481 -51.42 -22.82 14.05
C ALA A 481 -50.92 -24.01 14.91
N ARG A 482 -49.82 -23.82 15.67
CA ARG A 482 -49.37 -24.63 16.84
C ARG A 482 -49.00 -26.10 16.58
N ASP A 483 -48.19 -26.79 17.36
CA ASP A 483 -47.19 -26.60 18.42
C ASP A 483 -46.76 -28.04 18.75
N LEU A 484 -45.48 -28.28 19.03
CA LEU A 484 -44.98 -29.11 20.14
C LEU A 484 -43.58 -29.71 19.87
N ARG A 485 -42.69 -29.27 20.77
CA ARG A 485 -41.43 -29.85 21.23
C ARG A 485 -41.53 -31.37 21.43
N ASN A 486 -40.44 -32.14 21.24
CA ASN A 486 -39.50 -32.49 22.32
C ASN A 486 -38.40 -33.51 21.91
N ARG A 487 -37.23 -33.41 22.60
CA ARG A 487 -36.20 -34.43 22.96
C ARG A 487 -35.01 -34.76 22.00
N ARG A 488 -33.89 -34.00 22.18
CA ARG A 488 -32.58 -34.33 22.83
C ARG A 488 -31.73 -35.58 22.42
N PRO A 489 -30.40 -35.61 22.72
CA PRO A 489 -29.32 -35.67 21.71
C PRO A 489 -28.42 -36.92 21.77
N VAL A 490 -27.57 -37.13 20.75
CA VAL A 490 -26.47 -38.13 20.79
C VAL A 490 -25.12 -37.54 20.31
N ARG A 491 -24.21 -37.46 21.29
CA ARG A 491 -22.74 -37.60 21.34
C ARG A 491 -21.83 -37.19 20.16
N ARG A 492 -20.88 -36.32 20.53
CA ARG A 492 -19.56 -36.00 19.94
C ARG A 492 -18.77 -37.23 19.43
N ARG A 493 -18.10 -37.06 18.28
CA ARG A 493 -16.71 -37.53 18.06
C ARG A 493 -15.95 -36.55 17.17
N LEU A 494 -14.81 -36.09 17.68
CA LEU A 494 -13.79 -35.32 16.99
C LEU A 494 -13.10 -36.18 15.92
N GLY A 495 -12.79 -35.59 14.77
CA GLY A 495 -11.99 -36.19 13.70
C GLY A 495 -11.13 -35.13 13.04
N ILE A 496 -9.85 -35.16 13.36
CA ILE A 496 -8.78 -34.24 12.97
C ILE A 496 -8.43 -34.38 11.48
N SER A 497 -7.88 -33.29 10.96
CA SER A 497 -7.46 -32.98 9.59
C SER A 497 -6.68 -34.08 8.84
N ARG A 498 -7.02 -34.24 7.55
CA ARG A 498 -6.23 -34.97 6.55
C ARG A 498 -5.03 -34.12 6.10
N ALA A 499 -3.99 -34.09 6.91
CA ALA A 499 -2.63 -33.78 6.48
C ALA A 499 -1.76 -35.01 6.73
N GLN A 500 -1.78 -35.97 5.79
CA GLN A 500 -0.78 -37.04 5.59
C GLN A 500 -1.27 -38.06 4.56
N ARG A 501 -0.76 -37.98 3.33
CA ARG A 501 -0.59 -39.12 2.41
C ARG A 501 0.31 -38.69 1.25
N ALA A 502 1.61 -38.97 1.37
CA ALA A 502 2.48 -39.51 0.30
C ALA A 502 3.97 -39.25 0.62
N ARG A 503 4.62 -40.20 1.30
CA ARG A 503 6.05 -40.51 1.14
C ARG A 503 6.21 -42.02 1.26
N ALA A 504 6.69 -42.67 0.20
CA ALA A 504 7.61 -43.81 0.25
C ALA A 504 7.94 -44.29 -1.17
N ILE A 505 9.15 -43.97 -1.65
CA ILE A 505 10.02 -44.94 -2.32
C ILE A 505 11.37 -44.84 -1.59
N LEU A 506 11.90 -46.01 -1.23
CA LEU A 506 12.86 -46.25 -0.16
C LEU A 506 14.18 -46.80 -0.75
N ARG A 507 15.29 -46.15 -0.37
CA ARG A 507 16.64 -46.65 0.03
C ARG A 507 17.37 -47.77 -0.74
N ALA A 508 18.67 -47.51 -0.97
CA ALA A 508 19.86 -48.28 -0.54
C ALA A 508 21.11 -47.62 -1.18
N TRP A 509 22.32 -47.45 -0.61
CA TRP A 509 23.01 -48.01 0.54
C TRP A 509 24.27 -47.16 0.87
N THR A 510 24.55 -47.01 2.17
CA THR A 510 25.84 -46.96 2.91
C THR A 510 27.09 -46.14 2.47
N SER A 511 27.66 -45.52 3.51
CA SER A 511 28.91 -44.76 3.70
C SER A 511 30.23 -45.44 3.32
N ILE A 512 31.28 -44.64 3.03
CA ILE A 512 32.62 -44.68 3.69
C ILE A 512 33.58 -43.58 3.15
N SER A 513 34.35 -43.00 4.08
CA SER A 513 35.68 -42.37 3.96
C SER A 513 35.89 -40.89 3.56
N ARG A 514 36.90 -40.34 4.25
CA ARG A 514 37.36 -38.96 4.49
C ARG A 514 38.23 -38.36 3.34
N PRO A 515 38.54 -37.04 3.40
CA PRO A 515 39.24 -36.30 2.34
C PRO A 515 40.77 -36.28 2.52
N PRO A 516 41.55 -35.86 1.50
CA PRO A 516 42.90 -35.38 1.71
C PRO A 516 43.06 -33.87 1.49
N THR A 517 44.05 -33.36 2.21
CA THR A 517 44.50 -31.99 2.41
C THR A 517 45.55 -31.50 1.40
N SER A 518 45.61 -30.17 1.25
CA SER A 518 46.78 -29.26 1.15
C SER A 518 47.81 -29.31 0.00
N ARG A 519 48.01 -28.13 -0.62
CA ARG A 519 49.30 -27.43 -0.92
C ARG A 519 48.98 -26.11 -1.65
N SER A 520 49.05 -24.93 -1.03
CA SER A 520 50.22 -24.03 -0.85
C SER A 520 50.97 -23.62 -2.12
N ALA A 521 50.85 -22.35 -2.51
CA ALA A 521 51.97 -21.54 -3.03
C ALA A 521 51.66 -20.05 -2.82
N ARG A 522 52.67 -19.33 -2.35
CA ARG A 522 52.72 -17.93 -1.90
C ARG A 522 53.68 -17.18 -2.83
N SER A 523 53.65 -15.83 -2.78
CA SER A 523 54.67 -14.89 -3.28
C SER A 523 54.57 -14.53 -4.78
N SER A 524 54.70 -13.29 -5.26
CA SER A 524 55.45 -12.12 -4.74
C SER A 524 54.96 -10.81 -5.38
N ALA A 525 55.37 -9.70 -4.73
CA ALA A 525 55.16 -8.29 -5.03
C ALA A 525 55.85 -7.74 -6.30
N HIS A 526 55.53 -6.46 -6.59
CA HIS A 526 56.20 -5.40 -7.38
C HIS A 526 55.32 -4.90 -8.53
N GLY A 527 55.07 -3.61 -8.75
CA GLY A 527 55.53 -2.37 -8.13
C GLY A 527 54.89 -1.20 -8.90
N CYS A 528 54.57 -0.12 -8.19
CA CYS A 528 54.18 1.17 -8.78
C CYS A 528 55.45 1.85 -9.37
N PRO A 529 55.33 2.77 -10.34
CA PRO A 529 55.33 4.17 -9.92
C PRO A 529 54.45 5.14 -10.74
N ARG A 530 54.14 6.26 -10.08
CA ARG A 530 53.59 7.52 -10.60
C ARG A 530 54.62 8.34 -11.39
N THR A 531 54.14 9.08 -12.40
CA THR A 531 54.60 10.42 -12.85
C THR A 531 53.37 11.11 -13.51
N SER A 532 52.81 12.23 -13.03
CA SER A 532 53.13 13.67 -13.32
C SER A 532 53.55 13.91 -14.78
N HIS A 533 53.02 14.84 -15.60
CA HIS A 533 52.39 16.15 -15.39
C HIS A 533 51.75 16.63 -16.74
N PRO A 534 51.28 17.89 -16.94
CA PRO A 534 50.11 18.25 -17.74
C PRO A 534 50.42 18.82 -19.15
N THR A 535 49.39 18.99 -19.97
CA THR A 535 49.17 20.15 -20.88
C THR A 535 47.69 20.26 -21.19
#